data_AF-A0A4Q5S4L7-F1
#
_entry.id   AF-A0A4Q5S4L7-F1
#
_cell.length_a   1.000
_cell.length_b   1.000
_cell.length_c   1.000
_cell.angle_alpha   90.00
_cell.angle_beta   90.00
_cell.angle_gamma   90.00
#
_symmetry.space_group_name_H-M   'P 1'
#
loop_
_entity.id
_entity.type
_entity.pdbx_description
1 polymer ?
#
loop_
_entity_poly.entity_id
_entity_poly.type
_entity_poly.pdbx_seq_one_letter_code
_entity_poly.pdbx_strand_id
1 'polypeptide(L)'
;MLLLATDLDGTFLGGKSVHKQQLYRLIRNRQDIRLVFVTGRGLETVIPLLNDPVIPHPDYIICDVGATVVNGRSLDPIEPIQSTIEARWPGRLATKNKLKKVQGLRWQEVPQSRRSSFFYDENTDMEHLKQVVDALNCDLLISAGKFLDVLPRGVNKGSTLKQLIKLLQFPEENILVAGDTMNDLSLYQTGYKGVVVGRAEPKLVNAVTGMESIYVAEDAGAGGILEAIKHFPGFSSYIPAEEVELPIASSGDNQLLMVYHRLPFEIKEINGQRVNVPHKSPNGIIPSLTGFFRGGRSGVWIAWEQIEKKNQTLRNIYVDEENFPNLLASRIGLTKKDVDTFYKIFSKEAFWPTIFSFIDKVEFNHTHWEHFVKVNRLFAEKTAAEADHGALVWLHDYNLWMVPGFLRQLRPDLKIGFFHHTSFPSADIFNIIPWRGEIIGSLLQCDYIGFHIPRYVENFMDVVRSQLPVKVLKRENCTERFLSYSCPLGVETMTTEIIAGARKVRLGAHPVGVNAKYIK
;
A
#
# COMPACT_ATOMS: atom_id res chain seq x y z
N MET A 1 -24.68 -9.19 -17.20
CA MET A 1 -23.58 -9.74 -16.38
C MET A 1 -22.28 -9.36 -17.05
N LEU A 2 -21.30 -8.85 -16.31
CA LEU A 2 -19.95 -8.51 -16.78
C LEU A 2 -18.99 -9.61 -16.33
N LEU A 3 -18.04 -10.01 -17.19
CA LEU A 3 -16.88 -10.81 -16.78
C LEU A 3 -15.61 -9.98 -16.95
N LEU A 4 -14.95 -9.68 -15.84
CA LEU A 4 -13.67 -8.99 -15.79
C LEU A 4 -12.54 -10.01 -15.72
N ALA A 5 -11.76 -10.14 -16.79
CA ALA A 5 -10.58 -10.98 -16.87
C ALA A 5 -9.33 -10.10 -16.82
N THR A 6 -8.59 -10.12 -15.71
CA THR A 6 -7.55 -9.12 -15.45
C THR A 6 -6.23 -9.74 -15.03
N ASP A 7 -5.13 -9.20 -15.52
CA ASP A 7 -3.83 -9.42 -14.88
C ASP A 7 -3.80 -8.79 -13.49
N LEU A 8 -2.90 -9.29 -12.64
CA LEU A 8 -2.74 -8.86 -11.26
C LEU A 8 -1.70 -7.75 -11.09
N ASP A 9 -0.50 -7.95 -11.63
CA ASP A 9 0.65 -7.09 -11.37
C ASP A 9 0.59 -5.87 -12.29
N GLY A 10 0.74 -4.65 -11.74
CA GLY A 10 0.61 -3.41 -12.54
C GLY A 10 -0.83 -3.09 -12.98
N THR A 11 -1.70 -4.11 -13.04
CA THR A 11 -3.11 -4.03 -13.45
C THR A 11 -4.06 -4.06 -12.24
N PHE A 12 -4.58 -5.22 -11.82
CA PHE A 12 -5.63 -5.29 -10.77
C PHE A 12 -5.15 -4.89 -9.36
N LEU A 13 -3.89 -5.19 -9.02
CA LEU A 13 -3.24 -4.80 -7.76
C LEU A 13 -2.50 -3.46 -7.88
N GLY A 14 -2.43 -2.91 -9.09
CA GLY A 14 -1.78 -1.64 -9.42
C GLY A 14 -2.69 -0.43 -9.31
N GLY A 15 -2.11 0.75 -9.53
CA GLY A 15 -2.82 2.02 -9.46
C GLY A 15 -2.93 2.59 -8.05
N LYS A 16 -3.63 3.74 -7.94
CA LYS A 16 -3.85 4.45 -6.68
C LYS A 16 -4.70 3.63 -5.72
N SER A 17 -4.45 3.77 -4.42
CA SER A 17 -5.18 3.04 -3.38
C SER A 17 -6.68 3.30 -3.41
N VAL A 18 -7.10 4.53 -3.75
CA VAL A 18 -8.53 4.88 -3.92
C VAL A 18 -9.21 4.11 -5.05
N HIS A 19 -8.54 3.97 -6.21
CA HIS A 19 -9.10 3.26 -7.36
C HIS A 19 -9.22 1.76 -7.08
N LYS A 20 -8.24 1.18 -6.39
CA LYS A 20 -8.32 -0.23 -5.94
C LYS A 20 -9.52 -0.43 -5.01
N GLN A 21 -9.69 0.42 -4.01
CA GLN A 21 -10.82 0.34 -3.09
C GLN A 21 -12.18 0.47 -3.80
N GLN A 22 -12.30 1.41 -4.74
CA GLN A 22 -13.50 1.57 -5.57
C GLN A 22 -13.79 0.32 -6.40
N LEU A 23 -12.81 -0.16 -7.17
CA LEU A 23 -12.97 -1.36 -7.99
C LEU A 23 -13.32 -2.58 -7.15
N TYR A 24 -12.68 -2.76 -6.00
CA TYR A 24 -12.91 -3.92 -5.15
C TYR A 24 -14.27 -3.88 -4.46
N ARG A 25 -14.78 -2.70 -4.07
CA ARG A 25 -16.16 -2.57 -3.59
C ARG A 25 -17.17 -2.84 -4.68
N LEU A 26 -16.97 -2.27 -5.87
CA LEU A 26 -17.82 -2.48 -7.02
C LEU A 26 -18.01 -3.98 -7.28
N ILE A 27 -16.91 -4.75 -7.31
CA ILE A 27 -16.95 -6.20 -7.52
C ILE A 27 -17.61 -6.93 -6.35
N ARG A 28 -17.29 -6.58 -5.09
CA ARG A 28 -17.86 -7.25 -3.90
C ARG A 28 -19.37 -7.04 -3.77
N ASN A 29 -19.87 -5.87 -4.13
CA ASN A 29 -21.27 -5.48 -3.94
C ASN A 29 -22.19 -5.94 -5.09
N ARG A 30 -21.63 -6.39 -6.22
CA ARG A 30 -22.38 -6.76 -7.41
C ARG A 30 -22.22 -8.23 -7.76
N GLN A 31 -23.30 -8.99 -7.62
CA GLN A 31 -23.36 -10.41 -8.01
C GLN A 31 -23.35 -10.61 -9.54
N ASP A 32 -23.61 -9.56 -10.31
CA ASP A 32 -23.62 -9.59 -11.76
C ASP A 32 -22.26 -9.27 -12.40
N ILE A 33 -21.20 -9.16 -11.60
CA ILE A 33 -19.80 -9.12 -12.04
C ILE A 33 -19.12 -10.45 -11.67
N ARG A 34 -18.57 -11.13 -12.66
CA ARG A 34 -17.66 -12.27 -12.47
C ARG A 34 -16.22 -11.85 -12.63
N LEU A 35 -15.35 -12.34 -11.76
CA LEU A 35 -13.93 -11.99 -11.73
C LEU A 35 -13.06 -13.19 -12.10
N VAL A 36 -12.18 -12.99 -13.08
CA VAL A 36 -11.17 -13.97 -13.49
C VAL A 36 -9.80 -13.34 -13.35
N PHE A 37 -8.94 -13.93 -12.51
CA PHE A 37 -7.54 -13.55 -12.47
C PHE A 37 -6.80 -14.24 -13.60
N VAL A 38 -6.11 -13.48 -14.45
CA VAL A 38 -5.33 -14.00 -15.58
C VAL A 38 -3.89 -13.54 -15.45
N THR A 39 -3.08 -14.33 -14.76
CA THR A 39 -1.78 -13.88 -14.25
C THR A 39 -0.61 -14.73 -14.72
N GLY A 40 0.55 -14.09 -14.84
CA GLY A 40 1.83 -14.77 -14.96
C GLY A 40 2.31 -15.42 -13.66
N ARG A 41 1.65 -15.19 -12.53
CA ARG A 41 1.97 -15.80 -11.23
C ARG A 41 1.67 -17.30 -11.22
N GLY A 42 2.48 -18.06 -10.48
CA GLY A 42 2.16 -19.45 -10.15
C GLY A 42 1.08 -19.51 -9.06
N LEU A 43 0.28 -20.58 -9.04
CA LEU A 43 -0.88 -20.69 -8.14
C LEU A 43 -0.52 -20.48 -6.66
N GLU A 44 0.61 -21.02 -6.20
CA GLU A 44 1.12 -20.87 -4.82
C GLU A 44 1.33 -19.40 -4.42
N THR A 45 1.64 -18.53 -5.38
CA THR A 45 1.84 -17.09 -5.14
C THR A 45 0.54 -16.29 -5.21
N VAL A 46 -0.53 -16.86 -5.76
CA VAL A 46 -1.87 -16.27 -5.79
C VAL A 46 -2.66 -16.62 -4.53
N ILE A 47 -2.51 -17.83 -3.98
CA ILE A 47 -3.23 -18.28 -2.76
C ILE A 47 -3.17 -17.27 -1.59
N PRO A 48 -2.03 -16.62 -1.28
CA PRO A 48 -1.98 -15.61 -0.22
C PRO A 48 -2.89 -14.40 -0.47
N LEU A 49 -3.17 -14.05 -1.73
CA LEU A 49 -4.07 -12.95 -2.12
C LEU A 49 -5.54 -13.33 -1.92
N LEU A 50 -5.92 -14.59 -2.17
CA LEU A 50 -7.31 -15.06 -2.00
C LEU A 50 -7.80 -15.00 -0.55
N ASN A 51 -6.85 -15.04 0.38
CA ASN A 51 -7.13 -14.93 1.80
C ASN A 51 -7.12 -13.45 2.28
N ASP A 52 -6.82 -12.48 1.41
CA ASP A 52 -6.85 -11.07 1.75
C ASP A 52 -8.29 -10.55 1.82
N PRO A 53 -8.75 -10.01 2.96
CA PRO A 53 -10.14 -9.58 3.12
C PRO A 53 -10.50 -8.36 2.25
N VAL A 54 -9.50 -7.63 1.75
CA VAL A 54 -9.71 -6.44 0.91
C VAL A 54 -9.85 -6.81 -0.56
N ILE A 55 -9.18 -7.88 -1.00
CA ILE A 55 -9.18 -8.32 -2.40
C ILE A 55 -10.46 -9.14 -2.68
N PRO A 56 -11.25 -8.80 -3.71
CA PRO A 56 -12.42 -9.59 -4.09
C PRO A 56 -12.01 -10.99 -4.52
N HIS A 57 -12.79 -11.97 -4.10
CA HIS A 57 -12.51 -13.35 -4.43
C HIS A 57 -12.85 -13.63 -5.91
N PRO A 58 -11.91 -14.14 -6.72
CA PRO A 58 -12.20 -14.49 -8.10
C PRO A 58 -13.11 -15.73 -8.19
N ASP A 59 -13.85 -15.83 -9.28
CA ASP A 59 -14.62 -17.02 -9.66
C ASP A 59 -13.71 -18.08 -10.29
N TYR A 60 -12.72 -17.65 -11.09
CA TYR A 60 -11.74 -18.50 -11.76
C TYR A 60 -10.36 -17.86 -11.75
N ILE A 61 -9.33 -18.71 -11.81
CA ILE A 61 -7.93 -18.26 -11.82
C ILE A 61 -7.20 -18.98 -12.94
N ILE A 62 -6.60 -18.20 -13.83
CA ILE A 62 -5.68 -18.62 -14.87
C ILE A 62 -4.27 -18.18 -14.43
N CYS A 63 -3.44 -19.15 -14.07
CA CYS A 63 -2.07 -18.98 -13.56
C CYS A 63 -1.04 -19.46 -14.59
N ASP A 64 0.24 -19.29 -14.27
CA ASP A 64 1.38 -19.80 -15.06
C ASP A 64 1.30 -19.34 -16.53
N VAL A 65 0.91 -18.07 -16.76
CA VAL A 65 0.76 -17.48 -18.11
C VAL A 65 -0.27 -18.24 -18.97
N GLY A 66 -1.27 -18.87 -18.35
CA GLY A 66 -2.29 -19.65 -19.06
C GLY A 66 -2.19 -21.15 -18.90
N ALA A 67 -1.11 -21.67 -18.31
CA ALA A 67 -0.87 -23.11 -18.22
C ALA A 67 -1.61 -23.82 -17.07
N THR A 68 -2.16 -23.07 -16.12
CA THR A 68 -2.94 -23.62 -15.01
C THR A 68 -4.28 -22.89 -14.91
N VAL A 69 -5.39 -23.62 -14.85
CA VAL A 69 -6.76 -23.07 -14.71
C VAL A 69 -7.50 -23.76 -13.60
N VAL A 70 -7.95 -23.00 -12.61
CA VAL A 70 -8.64 -23.54 -11.43
C VAL A 70 -9.89 -22.73 -11.08
N ASN A 71 -10.81 -23.37 -10.36
CA ASN A 71 -11.90 -22.68 -9.68
C ASN A 71 -11.31 -21.75 -8.63
N GLY A 72 -11.80 -20.51 -8.55
CA GLY A 72 -11.26 -19.54 -7.61
C GLY A 72 -11.42 -19.98 -6.16
N ARG A 73 -12.55 -20.58 -5.79
CA ARG A 73 -12.92 -20.95 -4.41
C ARG A 73 -12.36 -22.30 -3.99
N SER A 74 -12.61 -23.35 -4.76
CA SER A 74 -12.15 -24.70 -4.39
C SER A 74 -10.71 -24.98 -4.78
N LEU A 75 -10.15 -24.18 -5.71
CA LEU A 75 -8.84 -24.42 -6.34
C LEU A 75 -8.77 -25.72 -7.14
N ASP A 76 -9.91 -26.35 -7.40
CA ASP A 76 -9.98 -27.54 -8.25
C ASP A 76 -9.68 -27.17 -9.71
N PRO A 77 -8.93 -28.00 -10.44
CA PRO A 77 -8.75 -27.87 -11.88
C PRO A 77 -10.06 -27.71 -12.66
N ILE A 78 -10.06 -26.85 -13.68
CA ILE A 78 -11.19 -26.73 -14.61
C ILE A 78 -11.00 -27.71 -15.77
N GLU A 79 -11.79 -28.78 -15.77
CA GLU A 79 -11.78 -29.79 -16.83
C GLU A 79 -12.79 -29.50 -17.95
N PRO A 80 -12.51 -29.91 -19.22
CA PRO A 80 -11.34 -30.66 -19.69
C PRO A 80 -10.13 -29.77 -20.06
N ILE A 81 -10.16 -28.49 -19.71
CA ILE A 81 -9.13 -27.51 -20.12
C ILE A 81 -7.79 -27.90 -19.49
N GLN A 82 -7.77 -28.18 -18.18
CA GLN A 82 -6.54 -28.49 -17.47
C GLN A 82 -5.87 -29.77 -17.97
N SER A 83 -6.62 -30.86 -18.15
CA SER A 83 -6.09 -32.13 -18.69
C SER A 83 -5.55 -31.98 -20.12
N THR A 84 -6.18 -31.16 -20.96
CA THR A 84 -5.68 -30.87 -22.32
C THR A 84 -4.33 -30.15 -22.29
N ILE A 85 -4.14 -29.22 -21.35
CA ILE A 85 -2.87 -28.51 -21.17
C ILE A 85 -1.81 -29.47 -20.62
N GLU A 86 -2.15 -30.31 -19.65
CA GLU A 86 -1.25 -31.32 -19.07
C GLU A 86 -0.73 -32.30 -20.10
N ALA A 87 -1.60 -32.81 -20.99
CA ALA A 87 -1.21 -33.75 -22.03
C ALA A 87 -0.16 -33.17 -23.00
N ARG A 88 -0.06 -31.84 -23.11
CA ARG A 88 0.94 -31.15 -23.95
C ARG A 88 2.21 -30.76 -23.21
N TRP A 89 2.22 -30.84 -21.88
CA TRP A 89 3.36 -30.40 -21.08
C TRP A 89 4.38 -31.53 -20.90
N PRO A 90 5.62 -31.40 -21.39
CA PRO A 90 6.65 -32.43 -21.25
C PRO A 90 7.13 -32.66 -19.81
N GLY A 91 6.69 -31.83 -18.86
CA GLY A 91 7.08 -31.89 -17.46
C GLY A 91 8.32 -31.06 -17.13
N ARG A 92 8.31 -30.47 -15.92
CA ARG A 92 9.34 -29.54 -15.45
C ARG A 92 10.77 -30.11 -15.51
N LEU A 93 10.95 -31.37 -15.10
CA LEU A 93 12.27 -32.00 -15.04
C LEU A 93 12.84 -32.26 -16.45
N ALA A 94 12.00 -32.70 -17.40
CA ALA A 94 12.41 -32.93 -18.78
C ALA A 94 12.83 -31.62 -19.45
N THR A 95 12.02 -30.56 -19.28
CA THR A 95 12.32 -29.21 -19.77
C THR A 95 13.64 -28.69 -19.20
N LYS A 96 13.82 -28.77 -17.87
CA LYS A 96 15.07 -28.33 -17.20
C LYS A 96 16.30 -29.09 -17.70
N ASN A 97 16.20 -30.41 -17.85
CA ASN A 97 17.33 -31.24 -18.26
C ASN A 97 17.77 -30.99 -19.70
N LYS A 98 16.82 -30.79 -20.62
CA LYS A 98 17.15 -30.44 -22.02
C LYS A 98 17.74 -29.03 -22.11
N LEU A 99 17.18 -28.07 -21.39
CA LEU A 99 17.61 -26.66 -21.46
C LEU A 99 18.92 -26.38 -20.71
N LYS A 100 19.37 -27.26 -19.82
CA LYS A 100 20.68 -27.16 -19.17
C LYS A 100 21.86 -27.11 -20.16
N LYS A 101 21.66 -27.61 -21.38
CA LYS A 101 22.67 -27.62 -22.45
C LYS A 101 22.78 -26.28 -23.20
N VAL A 102 21.81 -25.38 -23.02
CA VAL A 102 21.84 -24.05 -23.65
C VAL A 102 22.78 -23.15 -22.85
N GLN A 103 23.80 -22.63 -23.52
CA GLN A 103 24.75 -21.69 -22.92
C GLN A 103 24.05 -20.35 -22.57
N GLY A 104 24.43 -19.73 -21.45
CA GLY A 104 23.89 -18.44 -20.99
C GLY A 104 22.54 -18.52 -20.26
N LEU A 105 21.84 -19.66 -20.33
CA LEU A 105 20.53 -19.82 -19.70
C LEU A 105 20.65 -20.23 -18.22
N ARG A 106 20.06 -19.45 -17.32
CA ARG A 106 20.05 -19.73 -15.87
C ARG A 106 18.64 -20.03 -15.37
N TRP A 107 18.47 -21.17 -14.70
CA TRP A 107 17.19 -21.55 -14.10
C TRP A 107 16.71 -20.53 -13.05
N GLN A 108 15.42 -20.15 -13.13
CA GLN A 108 14.78 -19.30 -12.13
C GLN A 108 13.99 -20.16 -11.14
N GLU A 109 14.35 -20.09 -9.86
CA GLU A 109 13.67 -20.83 -8.80
C GLU A 109 12.46 -20.05 -8.29
N VAL A 110 11.33 -20.29 -8.93
CA VAL A 110 10.02 -19.70 -8.57
C VAL A 110 8.96 -20.81 -8.46
N PRO A 111 7.95 -20.65 -7.59
CA PRO A 111 6.79 -21.53 -7.56
C PRO A 111 6.05 -21.52 -8.90
N GLN A 112 6.00 -22.66 -9.58
CA GLN A 112 5.37 -22.84 -10.89
C GLN A 112 5.12 -24.33 -11.15
N SER A 113 4.07 -24.66 -11.90
CA SER A 113 3.69 -26.05 -12.18
C SER A 113 3.94 -26.45 -13.65
N ARG A 114 3.28 -25.74 -14.57
CA ARG A 114 3.28 -26.05 -16.02
C ARG A 114 4.00 -24.97 -16.85
N ARG A 115 4.96 -24.32 -16.20
CA ARG A 115 5.87 -23.32 -16.77
C ARG A 115 7.28 -23.60 -16.29
N SER A 116 8.27 -23.26 -17.10
CA SER A 116 9.67 -23.22 -16.68
C SER A 116 10.29 -21.87 -17.02
N SER A 117 10.54 -21.07 -15.99
CA SER A 117 11.18 -19.76 -16.10
C SER A 117 12.70 -19.80 -15.98
N PHE A 118 13.36 -18.95 -16.77
CA PHE A 118 14.81 -18.80 -16.85
C PHE A 118 15.20 -17.32 -16.98
N PHE A 119 16.43 -17.01 -16.56
CA PHE A 119 17.12 -15.80 -16.96
C PHE A 119 17.95 -16.08 -18.20
N TYR A 120 18.00 -15.10 -19.10
CA TYR A 120 18.90 -15.09 -20.25
C TYR A 120 19.70 -13.78 -20.27
N ASP A 121 20.81 -13.81 -20.98
CA ASP A 121 21.72 -12.69 -21.17
C ASP A 121 22.10 -12.56 -22.65
N GLU A 122 22.95 -11.57 -22.97
CA GLU A 122 23.45 -11.35 -24.33
C GLU A 122 24.27 -12.52 -24.89
N ASN A 123 24.79 -13.39 -24.02
CA ASN A 123 25.58 -14.56 -24.39
C ASN A 123 24.72 -15.82 -24.58
N THR A 124 23.40 -15.71 -24.41
CA THR A 124 22.49 -16.85 -24.53
C THR A 124 22.28 -17.19 -25.99
N ASP A 125 22.53 -18.45 -26.35
CA ASP A 125 22.31 -18.95 -27.71
C ASP A 125 20.80 -19.09 -27.99
N MET A 126 20.22 -18.01 -28.51
CA MET A 126 18.79 -17.93 -28.79
C MET A 126 18.35 -18.84 -29.94
N GLU A 127 19.23 -19.19 -30.89
CA GLU A 127 18.89 -20.11 -31.96
C GLU A 127 18.83 -21.54 -31.45
N HIS A 128 19.85 -21.98 -30.71
CA HIS A 128 19.86 -23.29 -30.09
C HIS A 128 18.71 -23.45 -29.09
N LEU A 129 18.41 -22.39 -28.33
CA LEU A 129 17.27 -22.36 -27.41
C LEU A 129 15.95 -22.64 -28.14
N LYS A 130 15.68 -21.93 -29.24
CA LYS A 130 14.45 -22.14 -30.03
C LYS A 130 14.36 -23.57 -30.55
N GLN A 131 15.46 -24.13 -31.07
CA GLN A 131 15.50 -25.52 -31.52
C GLN A 131 15.15 -26.52 -30.41
N VAL A 132 15.71 -26.32 -29.20
CA VAL A 132 15.45 -27.20 -28.05
C VAL A 132 13.99 -27.09 -27.59
N VAL A 133 13.43 -25.89 -27.59
CA VAL A 133 12.03 -25.62 -27.19
C VAL A 133 11.05 -26.19 -28.20
N ASP A 134 11.31 -26.05 -29.50
CA ASP A 134 10.51 -26.68 -30.56
C ASP A 134 10.59 -28.21 -30.51
N ALA A 135 11.76 -28.78 -30.22
CA ALA A 135 11.93 -30.22 -30.00
C ALA A 135 11.26 -30.74 -28.71
N LEU A 136 10.83 -29.84 -27.81
CA LEU A 136 9.99 -30.14 -26.66
C LEU A 136 8.49 -29.94 -26.95
N ASN A 137 8.13 -29.52 -28.17
CA ASN A 137 6.78 -29.09 -28.53
C ASN A 137 6.23 -28.07 -27.50
N CYS A 138 7.02 -27.04 -27.23
CA CYS A 138 6.70 -25.97 -26.30
C CYS A 138 6.81 -24.61 -27.02
N ASP A 139 6.21 -23.58 -26.42
CA ASP A 139 6.35 -22.20 -26.85
C ASP A 139 7.30 -21.44 -25.93
N LEU A 140 7.93 -20.42 -26.50
CA LEU A 140 8.88 -19.54 -25.83
C LEU A 140 8.28 -18.14 -25.67
N LEU A 141 8.23 -17.66 -24.44
CA LEU A 141 7.81 -16.29 -24.12
C LEU A 141 8.97 -15.53 -23.50
N ILE A 142 9.23 -14.31 -23.97
CA ILE A 142 10.29 -13.43 -23.46
C ILE A 142 9.63 -12.20 -22.84
N SER A 143 10.06 -11.81 -21.64
CA SER A 143 9.52 -10.66 -20.93
C SER A 143 10.61 -9.80 -20.27
N ALA A 144 10.33 -8.50 -20.15
CA ALA A 144 11.18 -7.48 -19.53
C ALA A 144 12.68 -7.49 -19.96
N GLY A 145 12.99 -7.99 -21.15
CA GLY A 145 14.35 -8.05 -21.69
C GLY A 145 15.33 -8.96 -20.93
N LYS A 146 14.86 -9.80 -20.00
CA LYS A 146 15.72 -10.64 -19.15
C LYS A 146 15.10 -11.96 -18.67
N PHE A 147 13.79 -12.09 -18.76
CA PHE A 147 13.07 -13.28 -18.34
C PHE A 147 12.59 -14.07 -19.56
N LEU A 148 12.57 -15.38 -19.40
CA LEU A 148 12.24 -16.32 -20.44
C LEU A 148 11.41 -17.46 -19.86
N ASP A 149 10.24 -17.69 -20.42
CA ASP A 149 9.29 -18.70 -19.98
C ASP A 149 9.06 -19.74 -21.09
N VAL A 150 9.16 -21.02 -20.72
CA VAL A 150 8.79 -22.14 -21.59
C VAL A 150 7.42 -22.67 -21.17
N LEU A 151 6.51 -22.72 -22.13
CA LEU A 151 5.09 -23.02 -21.94
C LEU A 151 4.64 -24.18 -22.86
N PRO A 152 3.56 -24.92 -22.54
CA PRO A 152 3.00 -25.92 -23.45
C PRO A 152 2.58 -25.28 -24.79
N ARG A 153 2.74 -26.00 -25.91
CA ARG A 153 2.42 -25.47 -27.25
C ARG A 153 0.97 -24.99 -27.35
N GLY A 154 0.80 -23.75 -27.83
CA GLY A 154 -0.48 -23.07 -28.05
C GLY A 154 -1.16 -22.58 -26.78
N VAL A 155 -0.47 -22.62 -25.63
CA VAL A 155 -1.03 -22.22 -24.33
C VAL A 155 -0.50 -20.84 -23.93
N ASN A 156 -1.42 -19.90 -23.75
CA ASN A 156 -1.15 -18.56 -23.22
C ASN A 156 -2.40 -18.01 -22.52
N LYS A 157 -2.29 -16.83 -21.90
CA LYS A 157 -3.39 -16.16 -21.21
C LYS A 157 -4.67 -16.08 -22.05
N GLY A 158 -4.56 -15.61 -23.30
CA GLY A 158 -5.69 -15.45 -24.22
C GLY A 158 -6.31 -16.76 -24.70
N SER A 159 -5.50 -17.75 -25.12
CA SER A 159 -6.00 -19.02 -25.64
C SER A 159 -6.71 -19.85 -24.57
N THR A 160 -6.20 -19.79 -23.33
CA THR A 160 -6.82 -20.42 -22.18
C THR A 160 -8.10 -19.69 -21.75
N LEU A 161 -8.10 -18.36 -21.75
CA LEU A 161 -9.31 -17.58 -21.47
C LEU A 161 -10.43 -17.90 -22.48
N LYS A 162 -10.14 -17.96 -23.78
CA LYS A 162 -11.13 -18.35 -24.81
C LYS A 162 -11.77 -19.72 -24.53
N GLN A 163 -10.96 -20.70 -24.14
CA GLN A 163 -11.46 -22.03 -23.80
C GLN A 163 -12.37 -22.00 -22.57
N LEU A 164 -12.00 -21.25 -21.54
CA LEU A 164 -12.80 -21.06 -20.34
C LEU A 164 -14.14 -20.39 -20.66
N ILE A 165 -14.13 -19.31 -21.43
CA ILE A 165 -15.34 -18.58 -21.84
C ILE A 165 -16.28 -19.48 -22.65
N LYS A 166 -15.74 -20.26 -23.58
CA LYS A 166 -16.51 -21.22 -24.37
C LYS A 166 -17.14 -22.30 -23.48
N LEU A 167 -16.40 -22.82 -22.49
CA LEU A 167 -16.90 -23.81 -21.53
C LEU A 167 -18.03 -23.24 -20.67
N LEU A 168 -17.89 -21.98 -20.24
CA LEU A 168 -18.89 -21.28 -19.43
C LEU A 168 -20.09 -20.78 -20.24
N GLN A 169 -20.04 -20.86 -21.57
CA GLN A 169 -21.03 -20.29 -22.49
C GLN A 169 -21.33 -18.82 -22.19
N PHE A 170 -20.29 -18.05 -21.86
CA PHE A 170 -20.44 -16.65 -21.48
C PHE A 170 -20.47 -15.74 -22.72
N PRO A 171 -21.38 -14.76 -22.82
CA PRO A 171 -21.48 -13.89 -23.99
C PRO A 171 -20.23 -13.02 -24.18
N GLU A 172 -19.66 -13.01 -25.39
CA GLU A 172 -18.38 -12.35 -25.68
C GLU A 172 -18.44 -10.83 -25.56
N GLU A 173 -19.59 -10.23 -25.85
CA GLU A 173 -19.85 -8.79 -25.74
C GLU A 173 -19.80 -8.28 -24.28
N ASN A 174 -19.88 -9.20 -23.33
CA ASN A 174 -19.92 -8.95 -21.89
C ASN A 174 -18.58 -9.17 -21.18
N ILE A 175 -17.50 -9.37 -21.94
CA ILE A 175 -16.16 -9.64 -21.40
C ILE A 175 -15.32 -8.38 -21.51
N LEU A 176 -14.65 -8.04 -20.41
CA LEU A 176 -13.62 -7.00 -20.35
C LEU A 176 -12.29 -7.64 -19.95
N VAL A 177 -11.28 -7.54 -20.81
CA VAL A 177 -9.91 -7.95 -20.48
C VAL A 177 -9.04 -6.77 -20.04
N ALA A 178 -8.14 -6.96 -19.08
CA ALA A 178 -7.26 -5.90 -18.59
C ALA A 178 -5.82 -6.39 -18.39
N GLY A 179 -4.85 -5.53 -18.73
CA GLY A 179 -3.42 -5.81 -18.67
C GLY A 179 -2.56 -4.57 -18.92
N ASP A 180 -1.25 -4.69 -18.68
CA ASP A 180 -0.28 -3.59 -18.79
C ASP A 180 1.05 -3.99 -19.46
N THR A 181 1.29 -5.28 -19.72
CA THR A 181 2.57 -5.76 -20.25
C THR A 181 2.42 -6.54 -21.56
N MET A 182 3.53 -6.74 -22.30
CA MET A 182 3.51 -7.54 -23.53
C MET A 182 3.03 -8.98 -23.35
N ASN A 183 3.10 -9.55 -22.15
CA ASN A 183 2.57 -10.90 -21.90
C ASN A 183 1.01 -10.93 -21.98
N ASP A 184 0.37 -9.76 -21.84
CA ASP A 184 -1.07 -9.57 -21.93
C ASP A 184 -1.54 -9.36 -23.36
N LEU A 185 -0.63 -9.21 -24.34
CA LEU A 185 -1.00 -9.05 -25.76
C LEU A 185 -1.96 -10.15 -26.24
N SER A 186 -1.76 -11.38 -25.76
CA SER A 186 -2.62 -12.51 -26.07
C SER A 186 -4.07 -12.33 -25.61
N LEU A 187 -4.32 -11.57 -24.54
CA LEU A 187 -5.66 -11.21 -24.08
C LEU A 187 -6.37 -10.29 -25.08
N TYR A 188 -5.68 -9.29 -25.63
CA TYR A 188 -6.27 -8.35 -26.59
C TYR A 188 -6.49 -8.98 -27.96
N GLN A 189 -5.63 -9.92 -28.35
CA GLN A 189 -5.81 -10.74 -29.56
C GLN A 189 -7.01 -11.68 -29.49
N THR A 190 -7.71 -11.75 -28.35
CA THR A 190 -8.93 -12.56 -28.26
C THR A 190 -10.09 -11.99 -29.07
N GLY A 191 -10.12 -10.66 -29.28
CA GLY A 191 -11.25 -9.95 -29.88
C GLY A 191 -12.27 -9.43 -28.87
N TYR A 192 -12.09 -9.71 -27.57
CA TYR A 192 -12.94 -9.15 -26.52
C TYR A 192 -12.69 -7.65 -26.34
N LYS A 193 -13.61 -6.97 -25.66
CA LYS A 193 -13.36 -5.59 -25.22
C LYS A 193 -12.22 -5.62 -24.22
N GLY A 194 -11.26 -4.71 -24.36
CA GLY A 194 -10.08 -4.71 -23.51
C GLY A 194 -9.66 -3.33 -23.08
N VAL A 195 -8.91 -3.27 -21.99
CA VAL A 195 -8.22 -2.08 -21.53
C VAL A 195 -6.74 -2.33 -21.34
N VAL A 196 -5.92 -1.51 -21.99
CA VAL A 196 -4.51 -1.34 -21.63
C VAL A 196 -4.48 -0.21 -20.60
N VAL A 197 -4.14 -0.55 -19.35
CA VAL A 197 -4.17 0.44 -18.27
C VAL A 197 -3.02 1.46 -18.41
N GLY A 198 -3.18 2.64 -17.83
CA GLY A 198 -2.17 3.70 -17.89
C GLY A 198 -0.80 3.25 -17.34
N ARG A 199 0.28 3.85 -17.85
CA ARG A 199 1.68 3.46 -17.58
C ARG A 199 2.06 2.04 -18.03
N ALA A 200 1.28 1.42 -18.91
CA ALA A 200 1.63 0.17 -19.57
C ALA A 200 2.92 0.25 -20.39
N GLU A 201 3.47 -0.91 -20.73
CA GLU A 201 4.66 -1.03 -21.58
C GLU A 201 4.41 -0.37 -22.96
N PRO A 202 5.30 0.53 -23.44
CA PRO A 202 5.12 1.18 -24.74
C PRO A 202 4.99 0.20 -25.91
N LYS A 203 5.66 -0.96 -25.82
CA LYS A 203 5.57 -2.03 -26.83
C LYS A 203 4.16 -2.61 -26.91
N LEU A 204 3.46 -2.76 -25.78
CA LEU A 204 2.08 -3.24 -25.74
C LEU A 204 1.14 -2.22 -26.37
N VAL A 205 1.26 -0.94 -25.98
CA VAL A 205 0.43 0.15 -26.51
C VAL A 205 0.55 0.22 -28.04
N ASN A 206 1.78 0.15 -28.56
CA ASN A 206 2.02 0.12 -30.01
C ASN A 206 1.40 -1.11 -30.68
N ALA A 207 1.46 -2.28 -30.03
CA ALA A 207 0.93 -3.53 -30.59
C ALA A 207 -0.60 -3.59 -30.64
N VAL A 208 -1.30 -2.88 -29.76
CA VAL A 208 -2.77 -2.79 -29.75
C VAL A 208 -3.32 -1.59 -30.53
N THR A 209 -2.43 -0.71 -31.01
CA THR A 209 -2.83 0.47 -31.78
C THR A 209 -3.59 0.05 -33.03
N GLY A 210 -4.81 0.57 -33.20
CA GLY A 210 -5.71 0.24 -34.32
C GLY A 210 -6.73 -0.88 -34.03
N MET A 211 -6.72 -1.47 -32.83
CA MET A 211 -7.78 -2.40 -32.41
C MET A 211 -8.96 -1.63 -31.82
N GLU A 212 -10.09 -1.58 -32.53
CA GLU A 212 -11.28 -0.79 -32.12
C GLU A 212 -11.93 -1.26 -30.80
N SER A 213 -11.75 -2.53 -30.43
CA SER A 213 -12.28 -3.08 -29.18
C SER A 213 -11.41 -2.76 -27.94
N ILE A 214 -10.29 -2.08 -28.12
CA ILE A 214 -9.31 -1.83 -27.06
C ILE A 214 -9.28 -0.35 -26.68
N TYR A 215 -9.48 -0.08 -25.40
CA TYR A 215 -9.32 1.24 -24.81
C TYR A 215 -7.94 1.37 -24.15
N VAL A 216 -7.23 2.47 -24.39
CA VAL A 216 -5.98 2.80 -23.70
C VAL A 216 -6.28 3.85 -22.65
N ALA A 217 -6.18 3.48 -21.38
CA ALA A 217 -6.57 4.33 -20.26
C ALA A 217 -5.49 5.33 -19.86
N GLU A 218 -5.90 6.44 -19.25
CA GLU A 218 -4.98 7.43 -18.67
C GLU A 218 -4.50 6.97 -17.28
N ASP A 219 -5.42 6.54 -16.43
CA ASP A 219 -5.10 6.02 -15.10
C ASP A 219 -4.49 4.62 -15.14
N ALA A 220 -3.49 4.42 -14.28
CA ALA A 220 -2.82 3.13 -14.11
C ALA A 220 -3.63 2.13 -13.28
N GLY A 221 -3.39 0.85 -13.53
CA GLY A 221 -3.93 -0.26 -12.76
C GLY A 221 -5.46 -0.27 -12.62
N ALA A 222 -5.96 -0.43 -11.39
CA ALA A 222 -7.39 -0.46 -11.11
C ALA A 222 -8.14 0.80 -11.60
N GLY A 223 -7.47 1.95 -11.69
CA GLY A 223 -8.06 3.18 -12.24
C GLY A 223 -8.41 3.04 -13.72
N GLY A 224 -7.49 2.47 -14.52
CA GLY A 224 -7.74 2.22 -15.94
C GLY A 224 -8.87 1.22 -16.17
N ILE A 225 -9.01 0.21 -15.29
CA ILE A 225 -10.15 -0.71 -15.34
C ILE A 225 -11.48 0.06 -15.12
N LEU A 226 -11.52 0.95 -14.12
CA LEU A 226 -12.70 1.78 -13.87
C LEU A 226 -13.01 2.72 -15.04
N GLU A 227 -11.99 3.33 -15.66
CA GLU A 227 -12.18 4.13 -16.88
C GLU A 227 -12.81 3.31 -18.00
N ALA A 228 -12.32 2.10 -18.26
CA ALA A 228 -12.84 1.25 -19.31
C ALA A 228 -14.28 0.81 -19.06
N ILE A 229 -14.65 0.50 -17.81
CA ILE A 229 -16.04 0.20 -17.44
C ILE A 229 -16.94 1.41 -17.74
N LYS A 230 -16.49 2.64 -17.51
CA LYS A 230 -17.23 3.87 -17.89
C LYS A 230 -17.28 4.08 -19.39
N HIS A 231 -16.18 3.80 -20.09
CA HIS A 231 -16.02 4.05 -21.52
C HIS A 231 -16.94 3.17 -22.38
N PHE A 232 -17.00 1.87 -22.09
CA PHE A 232 -17.80 0.94 -22.89
C PHE A 232 -19.30 1.03 -22.54
N PRO A 233 -20.20 1.35 -23.49
CA PRO A 233 -21.62 1.58 -23.21
C PRO A 233 -22.34 0.38 -22.57
N GLY A 234 -21.89 -0.86 -22.85
CA GLY A 234 -22.44 -2.07 -22.24
C GLY A 234 -22.02 -2.29 -20.77
N PHE A 235 -21.03 -1.54 -20.29
CA PHE A 235 -20.46 -1.68 -18.95
C PHE A 235 -20.71 -0.46 -18.06
N SER A 236 -21.08 0.69 -18.62
CA SER A 236 -21.25 1.93 -17.85
C SER A 236 -22.34 1.83 -16.78
N SER A 237 -23.38 1.01 -16.99
CA SER A 237 -24.44 0.72 -16.01
C SER A 237 -23.95 -0.04 -14.77
N TYR A 238 -22.72 -0.57 -14.80
CA TYR A 238 -22.14 -1.26 -13.65
C TYR A 238 -21.70 -0.28 -12.57
N ILE A 239 -21.32 0.95 -12.92
CA ILE A 239 -20.94 1.99 -11.98
C ILE A 239 -22.19 2.80 -11.62
N PRO A 240 -22.71 2.69 -10.38
CA PRO A 240 -23.88 3.45 -9.95
C PRO A 240 -23.63 4.96 -10.06
N ALA A 241 -24.66 5.74 -10.41
CA ALA A 241 -24.58 7.21 -10.37
C ALA A 241 -24.19 7.72 -8.97
N GLU A 242 -24.54 7.01 -7.90
CA GLU A 242 -24.15 7.33 -6.51
C GLU A 242 -22.67 7.01 -6.19
N GLU A 243 -22.01 6.08 -6.90
CA GLU A 243 -20.54 5.90 -6.77
C GLU A 243 -19.75 6.98 -7.54
N VAL A 244 -20.42 7.69 -8.46
CA VAL A 244 -19.92 8.95 -9.03
C VAL A 244 -19.97 10.07 -7.98
N GLU A 245 -20.85 9.96 -6.97
CA GLU A 245 -21.03 10.92 -5.87
C GLU A 245 -20.34 10.54 -4.54
N LEU A 246 -19.97 9.27 -4.32
CA LEU A 246 -19.00 8.93 -3.26
C LEU A 246 -17.78 9.80 -3.54
N PRO A 247 -17.38 10.68 -2.60
CA PRO A 247 -16.51 11.80 -2.91
C PRO A 247 -15.26 11.25 -3.59
N ILE A 248 -15.26 11.39 -4.92
CA ILE A 248 -14.09 11.28 -5.76
C ILE A 248 -13.16 12.23 -5.05
N ALA A 249 -12.09 11.70 -4.46
CA ALA A 249 -11.08 12.50 -3.78
C ALA A 249 -10.94 13.77 -4.61
N SER A 250 -11.27 14.92 -4.02
CA SER A 250 -11.34 16.18 -4.77
C SER A 250 -10.11 16.21 -5.66
N SER A 251 -10.25 16.36 -6.98
CA SER A 251 -9.16 16.12 -7.93
C SER A 251 -7.94 16.94 -7.50
N GLY A 252 -6.98 16.32 -6.79
CA GLY A 252 -5.96 17.03 -6.02
C GLY A 252 -5.66 16.51 -4.59
N ASP A 253 -6.54 15.75 -3.94
CA ASP A 253 -6.29 15.24 -2.58
C ASP A 253 -5.44 13.97 -2.60
N ASN A 254 -4.14 14.15 -2.33
CA ASN A 254 -3.22 13.04 -2.10
C ASN A 254 -3.74 12.14 -0.96
N GLN A 255 -3.55 10.82 -1.11
CA GLN A 255 -3.81 9.81 -0.08
C GLN A 255 -3.24 10.27 1.27
N LEU A 256 -4.04 10.15 2.34
CA LEU A 256 -3.62 10.51 3.68
C LEU A 256 -3.28 9.26 4.49
N LEU A 257 -2.02 9.15 4.91
CA LEU A 257 -1.56 8.12 5.84
C LEU A 257 -1.55 8.70 7.25
N MET A 258 -2.45 8.19 8.08
CA MET A 258 -2.55 8.54 9.49
C MET A 258 -1.70 7.56 10.29
N VAL A 259 -0.55 7.99 10.79
CA VAL A 259 0.39 7.10 11.51
C VAL A 259 0.34 7.44 12.99
N TYR A 260 -0.22 6.52 13.77
CA TYR A 260 -0.42 6.68 15.20
C TYR A 260 -0.14 5.38 15.93
N HIS A 261 0.36 5.46 17.16
CA HIS A 261 0.72 4.26 17.91
C HIS A 261 -0.49 3.41 18.35
N ARG A 262 -1.73 3.85 18.14
CA ARG A 262 -2.94 3.06 18.47
C ARG A 262 -3.86 2.94 17.26
N LEU A 263 -4.54 1.80 17.16
CA LEU A 263 -5.65 1.62 16.24
C LEU A 263 -6.81 2.56 16.59
N PRO A 264 -7.68 2.91 15.62
CA PRO A 264 -8.84 3.75 15.86
C PRO A 264 -10.03 2.98 16.46
N PHE A 265 -9.85 1.69 16.77
CA PHE A 265 -10.85 0.77 17.32
C PHE A 265 -10.17 -0.24 18.28
N GLU A 266 -11.01 -0.94 19.06
CA GLU A 266 -10.64 -2.14 19.81
C GLU A 266 -11.11 -3.38 19.06
N ILE A 267 -10.33 -4.45 19.12
CA ILE A 267 -10.77 -5.75 18.63
C ILE A 267 -11.40 -6.49 19.81
N LYS A 268 -12.68 -6.87 19.70
CA LYS A 268 -13.37 -7.72 20.68
C LYS A 268 -13.85 -9.00 20.04
N GLU A 269 -13.86 -10.06 20.83
CA GLU A 269 -14.44 -11.32 20.43
C GLU A 269 -15.92 -11.33 20.83
N ILE A 270 -16.81 -11.38 19.83
CA ILE A 270 -18.26 -11.42 20.00
C ILE A 270 -18.75 -12.63 19.21
N ASN A 271 -19.41 -13.58 19.88
CA ASN A 271 -19.92 -14.82 19.27
C ASN A 271 -18.85 -15.64 18.49
N GLY A 272 -17.60 -15.66 18.99
CA GLY A 272 -16.48 -16.36 18.34
C GLY A 272 -15.93 -15.65 17.09
N GLN A 273 -16.40 -14.44 16.77
CA GLN A 273 -15.86 -13.60 15.71
C GLN A 273 -15.15 -12.39 16.30
N ARG A 274 -14.00 -12.02 15.71
CA ARG A 274 -13.29 -10.79 16.04
C ARG A 274 -13.96 -9.61 15.34
N VAL A 275 -14.53 -8.70 16.11
CA VAL A 275 -15.24 -7.51 15.63
C VAL A 275 -14.48 -6.27 16.07
N ASN A 276 -14.32 -5.31 15.15
CA ASN A 276 -13.79 -3.99 15.44
C ASN A 276 -14.90 -3.17 16.11
N VAL A 277 -14.65 -2.70 17.33
CA VAL A 277 -15.59 -1.85 18.07
C VAL A 277 -14.94 -0.50 18.39
N PRO A 278 -15.69 0.61 18.38
CA PRO A 278 -15.18 1.89 18.83
C PRO A 278 -14.67 1.82 20.27
N HIS A 279 -13.66 2.63 20.60
CA HIS A 279 -13.18 2.77 21.97
C HIS A 279 -14.30 3.26 22.90
N LYS A 280 -14.38 2.69 24.12
CA LYS A 280 -15.34 3.14 25.14
C LYS A 280 -15.11 4.60 25.59
N SER A 281 -13.86 5.05 25.60
CA SER A 281 -13.46 6.43 25.90
C SER A 281 -12.30 6.81 24.98
N PRO A 282 -12.57 7.32 23.77
CA PRO A 282 -11.50 7.80 22.91
C PRO A 282 -10.88 9.05 23.56
N ASN A 283 -9.55 9.15 23.61
CA ASN A 283 -8.81 10.30 24.17
C ASN A 283 -8.99 11.63 23.38
N GLY A 284 -10.14 11.90 22.76
CA GLY A 284 -10.46 13.07 21.92
C GLY A 284 -9.73 13.11 20.56
N ILE A 285 -8.49 12.61 20.51
CA ILE A 285 -7.61 12.62 19.32
C ILE A 285 -8.16 11.69 18.23
N ILE A 286 -8.42 10.42 18.55
CA ILE A 286 -8.81 9.40 17.55
C ILE A 286 -10.04 9.83 16.75
N PRO A 287 -11.18 10.25 17.36
CA PRO A 287 -12.36 10.68 16.60
C PRO A 287 -12.13 11.92 15.74
N SER A 288 -11.22 12.79 16.17
CA SER A 288 -10.86 14.00 15.42
C SER A 288 -10.01 13.65 14.19
N LEU A 289 -9.07 12.72 14.33
CA LEU A 289 -8.25 12.21 13.23
C LEU A 289 -9.04 11.35 12.25
N THR A 290 -9.91 10.45 12.72
CA THR A 290 -10.78 9.65 11.83
C THR A 290 -11.79 10.52 11.07
N GLY A 291 -12.17 11.67 11.64
CA GLY A 291 -13.04 12.66 11.00
C GLY A 291 -12.59 13.11 9.61
N PHE A 292 -11.28 13.11 9.32
CA PHE A 292 -10.73 13.46 8.00
C PHE A 292 -11.10 12.47 6.89
N PHE A 293 -11.57 11.28 7.23
CA PHE A 293 -11.94 10.22 6.28
C PHE A 293 -13.45 10.08 6.06
N ARG A 294 -14.28 10.81 6.82
CA ARG A 294 -15.76 10.75 6.70
C ARG A 294 -16.25 11.13 5.31
N GLY A 295 -15.64 12.14 4.70
CA GLY A 295 -15.93 12.55 3.33
C GLY A 295 -15.25 11.64 2.31
N GLY A 296 -15.18 10.33 2.55
CA GLY A 296 -14.61 9.33 1.65
C GLY A 296 -13.17 9.58 1.19
N ARG A 297 -12.39 10.39 1.91
CA ARG A 297 -10.96 10.56 1.60
C ARG A 297 -10.25 9.21 1.68
N SER A 298 -9.42 8.90 0.67
CA SER A 298 -8.60 7.69 0.73
C SER A 298 -7.51 7.80 1.76
N GLY A 299 -7.38 6.76 2.58
CA GLY A 299 -6.36 6.74 3.60
C GLY A 299 -6.03 5.39 4.17
N VAL A 300 -4.90 5.38 4.87
CA VAL A 300 -4.41 4.23 5.62
C VAL A 300 -4.08 4.69 7.03
N TRP A 301 -4.65 4.01 8.02
CA TRP A 301 -4.30 4.15 9.42
C TRP A 301 -3.23 3.13 9.78
N ILE A 302 -2.04 3.59 10.16
CA ILE A 302 -0.90 2.74 10.51
C ILE A 302 -0.72 2.75 12.02
N ALA A 303 -0.82 1.57 12.62
CA ALA A 303 -0.68 1.37 14.06
C ALA A 303 -0.13 -0.03 14.38
N TRP A 304 0.30 -0.24 15.63
CA TRP A 304 0.72 -1.57 16.07
C TRP A 304 -0.45 -2.40 16.63
N GLU A 305 -0.34 -3.72 16.49
CA GLU A 305 -1.21 -4.72 17.13
C GLU A 305 -0.32 -5.77 17.82
N GLN A 306 -0.68 -6.20 19.03
CA GLN A 306 0.09 -7.23 19.71
C GLN A 306 -0.15 -8.60 19.06
N ILE A 307 0.93 -9.30 18.71
CA ILE A 307 0.90 -10.64 18.12
C ILE A 307 1.49 -11.69 19.06
N GLU A 308 1.02 -12.93 18.94
CA GLU A 308 1.53 -14.06 19.71
C GLU A 308 2.79 -14.66 19.09
N LYS A 309 2.80 -14.81 17.76
CA LYS A 309 3.91 -15.41 17.01
C LYS A 309 4.71 -14.34 16.29
N LYS A 310 6.02 -14.32 16.51
CA LYS A 310 6.93 -13.46 15.75
C LYS A 310 6.77 -13.75 14.24
N ASN A 311 6.75 -12.71 13.42
CA ASN A 311 6.51 -12.77 11.97
C ASN A 311 5.09 -13.19 11.55
N GLN A 312 4.10 -13.08 12.43
CA GLN A 312 2.70 -13.19 12.01
C GLN A 312 2.36 -12.07 11.02
N THR A 313 2.01 -12.43 9.79
CA THR A 313 1.57 -11.48 8.78
C THR A 313 0.19 -10.95 9.15
N LEU A 314 0.10 -9.64 9.41
CA LEU A 314 -1.17 -8.95 9.59
C LEU A 314 -1.59 -8.31 8.27
N ARG A 315 -2.77 -8.69 7.78
CA ARG A 315 -3.35 -8.10 6.58
C ARG A 315 -3.99 -6.75 6.87
N ASN A 316 -4.21 -5.94 5.84
CA ASN A 316 -4.98 -4.73 6.00
C ASN A 316 -6.47 -5.08 6.19
N ILE A 317 -7.16 -4.30 7.00
CA ILE A 317 -8.61 -4.46 7.24
C ILE A 317 -9.28 -3.10 7.17
N TYR A 318 -10.57 -3.05 6.88
CA TYR A 318 -11.30 -1.79 6.99
C TYR A 318 -11.44 -1.37 8.45
N VAL A 319 -11.33 -0.05 8.68
CA VAL A 319 -11.58 0.53 10.01
C VAL A 319 -13.07 0.43 10.34
N ASP A 320 -13.90 0.99 9.47
CA ASP A 320 -15.36 1.02 9.54
C ASP A 320 -15.87 1.38 8.13
N GLU A 321 -16.35 0.38 7.38
CA GLU A 321 -16.75 0.56 5.97
C GLU A 321 -17.97 1.48 5.82
N GLU A 322 -18.81 1.59 6.85
CA GLU A 322 -20.01 2.43 6.84
C GLU A 322 -19.65 3.90 7.01
N ASN A 323 -18.78 4.22 7.98
CA ASN A 323 -18.44 5.61 8.32
C ASN A 323 -17.20 6.15 7.60
N PHE A 324 -16.25 5.26 7.26
CA PHE A 324 -14.98 5.62 6.62
C PHE A 324 -14.68 4.63 5.49
N PRO A 325 -15.47 4.64 4.40
CA PRO A 325 -15.43 3.59 3.39
C PRO A 325 -14.01 3.37 2.85
N ASN A 326 -13.28 4.45 2.56
CA ASN A 326 -11.94 4.43 1.97
C ASN A 326 -10.77 4.38 2.98
N LEU A 327 -11.03 4.01 4.25
CA LEU A 327 -10.01 3.94 5.31
C LEU A 327 -9.66 2.49 5.70
N LEU A 328 -8.41 2.11 5.42
CA LEU A 328 -7.85 0.83 5.84
C LEU A 328 -6.99 0.99 7.10
N ALA A 329 -7.01 0.02 8.00
CA ALA A 329 -6.02 -0.17 9.04
C ALA A 329 -4.92 -1.10 8.55
N SER A 330 -3.70 -0.59 8.50
CA SER A 330 -2.48 -1.33 8.17
C SER A 330 -1.64 -1.53 9.43
N ARG A 331 -1.44 -2.79 9.81
CA ARG A 331 -1.10 -3.15 11.19
C ARG A 331 0.33 -3.69 11.30
N ILE A 332 1.05 -3.21 12.30
CA ILE A 332 2.42 -3.66 12.61
C ILE A 332 2.34 -4.63 13.77
N GLY A 333 2.63 -5.89 13.51
CA GLY A 333 2.62 -6.92 14.53
C GLY A 333 3.81 -6.79 15.48
N LEU A 334 3.55 -6.50 16.75
CA LEU A 334 4.55 -6.40 17.81
C LEU A 334 4.37 -7.52 18.83
N THR A 335 5.45 -8.19 19.22
CA THR A 335 5.37 -9.20 20.29
C THR A 335 5.12 -8.51 21.64
N LYS A 336 4.67 -9.27 22.65
CA LYS A 336 4.51 -8.73 24.02
C LYS A 336 5.77 -8.02 24.53
N LYS A 337 6.95 -8.62 24.28
CA LYS A 337 8.24 -8.01 24.65
C LYS A 337 8.46 -6.67 23.94
N ASP A 338 8.12 -6.59 22.66
CA ASP A 338 8.27 -5.35 21.90
C ASP A 338 7.34 -4.27 22.47
N VAL A 339 6.08 -4.60 22.73
CA VAL A 339 5.09 -3.67 23.34
C VAL A 339 5.55 -3.20 24.72
N ASP A 340 6.02 -4.11 25.58
CA ASP A 340 6.48 -3.77 26.92
C ASP A 340 7.70 -2.83 26.86
N THR A 341 8.67 -3.10 25.98
CA THR A 341 9.90 -2.29 25.88
C THR A 341 9.66 -0.94 25.19
N PHE A 342 9.02 -0.93 24.01
CA PHE A 342 8.79 0.28 23.22
C PHE A 342 7.79 1.23 23.89
N TYR A 343 6.66 0.69 24.34
CA TYR A 343 5.53 1.51 24.78
C TYR A 343 5.44 1.65 26.30
N LYS A 344 5.53 0.55 27.06
CA LYS A 344 5.35 0.64 28.52
C LYS A 344 6.58 1.20 29.22
N ILE A 345 7.78 0.78 28.83
CA ILE A 345 9.02 1.26 29.47
C ILE A 345 9.48 2.54 28.76
N PHE A 346 9.98 2.45 27.53
CA PHE A 346 10.70 3.58 26.94
C PHE A 346 9.81 4.82 26.73
N SER A 347 8.61 4.63 26.17
CA SER A 347 7.70 5.76 25.95
C SER A 347 7.11 6.32 27.25
N LYS A 348 6.69 5.49 28.21
CA LYS A 348 5.98 5.97 29.41
C LYS A 348 6.84 6.21 30.65
N GLU A 349 8.03 5.63 30.72
CA GLU A 349 8.93 5.74 31.87
C GLU A 349 10.19 6.55 31.56
N ALA A 350 10.61 6.64 30.29
CA ALA A 350 11.71 7.55 29.90
C ALA A 350 11.21 8.88 29.33
N PHE A 351 10.46 8.85 28.22
CA PHE A 351 10.02 10.08 27.56
C PHE A 351 8.93 10.81 28.31
N TRP A 352 7.88 10.10 28.73
CA TRP A 352 6.73 10.75 29.35
C TRP A 352 7.08 11.57 30.60
N PRO A 353 7.88 11.07 31.57
CA PRO A 353 8.29 11.87 32.72
C PRO A 353 9.18 13.05 32.31
N THR A 354 10.08 12.88 31.34
CA THR A 354 10.92 13.97 30.82
C THR A 354 10.07 15.09 30.20
N ILE A 355 9.09 14.74 29.37
CA ILE A 355 8.20 15.70 28.69
C ILE A 355 7.41 16.54 29.70
N PHE A 356 7.12 15.98 30.88
CA PHE A 356 6.38 16.61 31.98
C PHE A 356 7.29 17.14 33.09
N SER A 357 8.60 17.18 32.85
CA SER A 357 9.61 17.70 33.77
C SER A 357 9.71 16.94 35.10
N PHE A 358 9.29 15.67 35.15
CA PHE A 358 9.49 14.75 36.28
C PHE A 358 10.84 14.03 36.16
N ILE A 359 11.93 14.82 36.15
CA ILE A 359 13.30 14.32 35.88
C ILE A 359 13.76 13.29 36.91
N ASP A 360 13.32 13.41 38.16
CA ASP A 360 13.58 12.47 39.25
C ASP A 360 13.06 11.05 38.99
N LYS A 361 12.15 10.88 38.02
CA LYS A 361 11.50 9.61 37.67
C LYS A 361 12.00 9.01 36.36
N VAL A 362 12.98 9.64 35.71
CA VAL A 362 13.46 9.23 34.39
C VAL A 362 14.57 8.21 34.51
N GLU A 363 14.43 7.09 33.79
CA GLU A 363 15.50 6.11 33.60
C GLU A 363 15.80 5.94 32.10
N PHE A 364 17.05 6.20 31.70
CA PHE A 364 17.51 5.99 30.32
C PHE A 364 18.33 4.70 30.21
N ASN A 365 17.89 3.82 29.30
CA ASN A 365 18.57 2.58 28.98
C ASN A 365 18.84 2.51 27.46
N HIS A 366 20.10 2.28 27.09
CA HIS A 366 20.52 2.25 25.69
C HIS A 366 19.88 1.12 24.88
N THR A 367 19.76 -0.07 25.46
CA THR A 367 19.12 -1.22 24.80
C THR A 367 17.63 -0.96 24.55
N HIS A 368 16.95 -0.25 25.47
CA HIS A 368 15.56 0.17 25.26
C HIS A 368 15.43 1.21 24.14
N TRP A 369 16.39 2.13 24.01
CA TRP A 369 16.46 3.07 22.89
C TRP A 369 16.63 2.37 21.54
N GLU A 370 17.59 1.46 21.42
CA GLU A 370 17.79 0.69 20.19
C GLU A 370 16.51 -0.04 19.78
N HIS A 371 15.78 -0.58 20.77
CA HIS A 371 14.50 -1.22 20.55
C HIS A 371 13.42 -0.23 20.09
N PHE A 372 13.35 0.96 20.69
CA PHE A 372 12.44 2.03 20.28
C PHE A 372 12.69 2.46 18.83
N VAL A 373 13.97 2.65 18.46
CA VAL A 373 14.41 2.99 17.11
C VAL A 373 14.04 1.87 16.12
N LYS A 374 14.22 0.60 16.49
CA LYS A 374 13.82 -0.55 15.69
C LYS A 374 12.32 -0.55 15.41
N VAL A 375 11.47 -0.31 16.42
CA VAL A 375 10.02 -0.24 16.22
C VAL A 375 9.65 0.95 15.32
N ASN A 376 10.27 2.12 15.50
CA ASN A 376 10.05 3.29 14.63
C ASN A 376 10.45 3.01 13.17
N ARG A 377 11.51 2.21 12.94
CA ARG A 377 11.88 1.76 11.59
C ARG A 377 10.78 0.89 10.96
N LEU A 378 10.18 -0.03 11.72
CA LEU A 378 9.05 -0.83 11.22
C LEU A 378 7.85 0.05 10.84
N PHE A 379 7.58 1.10 11.62
CA PHE A 379 6.57 2.11 11.27
C PHE A 379 6.90 2.84 9.96
N ALA A 380 8.15 3.25 9.77
CA ALA A 380 8.58 3.91 8.54
C ALA A 380 8.49 2.98 7.32
N GLU A 381 8.94 1.73 7.45
CA GLU A 381 8.88 0.72 6.38
C GLU A 381 7.43 0.41 5.98
N LYS A 382 6.55 0.19 6.97
CA LYS A 382 5.12 -0.04 6.71
C LYS A 382 4.47 1.19 6.06
N THR A 383 4.80 2.40 6.53
CA THR A 383 4.31 3.64 5.92
C THR A 383 4.78 3.81 4.49
N ALA A 384 6.05 3.52 4.21
CA ALA A 384 6.62 3.59 2.87
C ALA A 384 5.96 2.61 1.89
N ALA A 385 5.60 1.41 2.36
CA ALA A 385 4.97 0.37 1.56
C ALA A 385 3.50 0.67 1.22
N GLU A 386 2.78 1.36 2.11
CA GLU A 386 1.34 1.67 1.93
C GLU A 386 1.10 3.00 1.20
N ALA A 387 2.11 3.87 1.14
CA ALA A 387 1.97 5.21 0.59
C ALA A 387 2.00 5.22 -0.95
N ASP A 388 0.95 5.78 -1.55
CA ASP A 388 0.95 6.18 -2.95
C ASP A 388 2.06 7.22 -3.21
N HIS A 389 2.44 7.41 -4.48
CA HIS A 389 3.44 8.42 -4.84
C HIS A 389 2.97 9.84 -4.46
N GLY A 390 3.81 10.59 -3.74
CA GLY A 390 3.50 11.94 -3.28
C GLY A 390 2.46 12.02 -2.16
N ALA A 391 2.12 10.90 -1.50
CA ALA A 391 1.11 10.87 -0.44
C ALA A 391 1.44 11.81 0.74
N LEU A 392 0.40 12.20 1.47
CA LEU A 392 0.51 12.98 2.70
C LEU A 392 0.59 12.03 3.89
N VAL A 393 1.71 12.04 4.60
CA VAL A 393 1.90 11.29 5.83
C VAL A 393 1.74 12.23 7.01
N TRP A 394 0.87 11.88 7.94
CA TRP A 394 0.67 12.60 9.18
C TRP A 394 1.01 11.72 10.38
N LEU A 395 2.17 12.00 10.97
CA LEU A 395 2.74 11.29 12.11
C LEU A 395 2.27 11.95 13.41
N HIS A 396 1.95 11.12 14.40
CA HIS A 396 1.39 11.61 15.66
C HIS A 396 2.13 11.10 16.89
N ASP A 397 2.50 12.09 17.72
CA ASP A 397 3.01 11.95 19.09
C ASP A 397 4.41 11.37 19.26
N TYR A 398 4.93 11.52 20.48
CA TYR A 398 6.33 11.25 20.82
C TYR A 398 6.75 9.78 20.67
N ASN A 399 5.80 8.83 20.62
CA ASN A 399 6.09 7.42 20.34
C ASN A 399 6.75 7.21 18.97
N LEU A 400 6.60 8.18 18.05
CA LEU A 400 7.00 8.06 16.65
C LEU A 400 8.06 9.10 16.24
N TRP A 401 8.79 9.67 17.19
CA TRP A 401 9.82 10.69 16.93
C TRP A 401 10.91 10.26 15.93
N MET A 402 11.19 8.96 15.80
CA MET A 402 12.23 8.45 14.90
C MET A 402 11.70 8.01 13.52
N VAL A 403 10.37 7.97 13.32
CA VAL A 403 9.78 7.61 12.02
C VAL A 403 10.19 8.55 10.88
N PRO A 404 10.16 9.89 11.01
CA PRO A 404 10.45 10.77 9.88
C PRO A 404 11.89 10.59 9.35
N GLY A 405 12.87 10.35 10.23
CA GLY A 405 14.26 10.07 9.89
C GLY A 405 14.43 8.92 8.91
N PHE A 406 13.75 7.79 9.17
CA PHE A 406 13.77 6.63 8.28
C PHE A 406 12.89 6.81 7.06
N LEU A 407 11.67 7.34 7.25
CA LEU A 407 10.67 7.44 6.18
C LEU A 407 11.15 8.35 5.04
N ARG A 408 11.79 9.47 5.37
CA ARG A 408 12.32 10.40 4.37
C ARG A 408 13.39 9.75 3.47
N GLN A 409 14.21 8.86 4.02
CA GLN A 409 15.22 8.14 3.26
C GLN A 409 14.60 7.13 2.31
N LEU A 410 13.57 6.41 2.77
CA LEU A 410 12.84 5.43 1.97
C LEU A 410 12.01 6.10 0.86
N ARG A 411 11.41 7.25 1.16
CA ARG A 411 10.39 7.90 0.32
C ARG A 411 10.55 9.42 0.33
N PRO A 412 11.54 9.95 -0.42
CA PRO A 412 11.79 11.39 -0.50
C PRO A 412 10.63 12.18 -1.13
N ASP A 413 9.74 11.52 -1.88
CA ASP A 413 8.59 12.10 -2.56
C ASP A 413 7.42 12.50 -1.62
N LEU A 414 7.36 11.93 -0.42
CA LEU A 414 6.22 12.11 0.48
C LEU A 414 6.19 13.50 1.12
N LYS A 415 4.98 14.00 1.40
CA LYS A 415 4.79 15.17 2.26
C LYS A 415 4.62 14.67 3.70
N ILE A 416 5.56 14.98 4.59
CA ILE A 416 5.59 14.46 5.96
C ILE A 416 5.25 15.57 6.95
N GLY A 417 4.10 15.46 7.59
CA GLY A 417 3.70 16.25 8.74
C GLY A 417 3.88 15.47 10.03
N PHE A 418 4.31 16.14 11.10
CA PHE A 418 4.33 15.59 12.46
C PHE A 418 3.50 16.48 13.38
N PHE A 419 2.71 15.90 14.27
CA PHE A 419 1.99 16.64 15.30
C PHE A 419 2.27 16.07 16.70
N HIS A 420 2.72 16.95 17.60
CA HIS A 420 3.01 16.63 18.99
C HIS A 420 1.79 16.91 19.88
N HIS A 421 1.18 15.86 20.46
CA HIS A 421 -0.07 15.98 21.20
C HIS A 421 0.10 16.29 22.68
N THR A 422 1.29 16.05 23.23
CA THR A 422 1.61 16.37 24.62
C THR A 422 2.35 17.71 24.72
N SER A 423 2.67 18.17 25.93
CA SER A 423 3.56 19.32 26.09
C SER A 423 4.88 19.10 25.37
N PHE A 424 5.55 20.18 24.95
CA PHE A 424 6.93 20.08 24.51
C PHE A 424 7.81 20.78 25.55
N PRO A 425 8.73 20.06 26.23
CA PRO A 425 9.50 20.61 27.34
C PRO A 425 10.46 21.70 26.85
N SER A 426 10.87 22.58 27.76
CA SER A 426 11.93 23.56 27.49
C SER A 426 13.27 22.88 27.21
N ALA A 427 14.19 23.62 26.61
CA ALA A 427 15.43 23.04 26.09
C ALA A 427 16.34 22.47 27.18
N ASP A 428 16.41 23.10 28.35
CA ASP A 428 17.12 22.60 29.53
C ASP A 428 16.64 21.20 29.95
N ILE A 429 15.33 20.95 29.92
CA ILE A 429 14.71 19.66 30.23
C ILE A 429 14.93 18.65 29.10
N PHE A 430 14.63 19.03 27.85
CA PHE A 430 14.77 18.12 26.70
C PHE A 430 16.22 17.66 26.52
N ASN A 431 17.19 18.54 26.77
CA ASN A 431 18.60 18.24 26.56
C ASN A 431 19.18 17.21 27.55
N ILE A 432 18.43 16.81 28.57
CA ILE A 432 18.78 15.68 29.45
C ILE A 432 18.68 14.35 28.69
N ILE A 433 17.85 14.26 27.64
CA ILE A 433 17.73 13.05 26.81
C ILE A 433 19.07 12.76 26.12
N PRO A 434 19.64 11.54 26.27
CA PRO A 434 20.93 11.19 25.66
C PRO A 434 20.92 11.30 24.13
N TRP A 435 19.81 10.89 23.49
CA TRP A 435 19.66 10.81 22.03
C TRP A 435 18.95 12.03 21.41
N ARG A 436 18.92 13.16 22.13
CA ARG A 436 18.28 14.41 21.68
C ARG A 436 18.66 14.83 20.26
N GLY A 437 19.94 14.69 19.87
CA GLY A 437 20.41 15.05 18.54
C GLY A 437 19.82 14.15 17.44
N GLU A 438 19.71 12.84 17.70
CA GLU A 438 19.09 11.87 16.79
C GLU A 438 17.60 12.16 16.62
N ILE A 439 16.90 12.44 17.72
CA ILE A 439 15.47 12.79 17.72
C ILE A 439 15.21 14.05 16.92
N ILE A 440 15.96 15.12 17.16
CA ILE A 440 15.82 16.37 16.43
C ILE A 440 16.19 16.20 14.96
N GLY A 441 17.27 15.48 14.66
CA GLY A 441 17.66 15.16 13.29
C GLY A 441 16.56 14.42 12.52
N SER A 442 15.86 13.49 13.19
CA SER A 442 14.70 12.80 12.65
C SER A 442 13.52 13.76 12.42
N LEU A 443 13.09 14.50 13.44
CA LEU A 443 11.94 15.42 13.34
C LEU A 443 12.12 16.48 12.26
N LEU A 444 13.35 16.96 12.03
CA LEU A 444 13.68 17.92 10.96
C LEU A 444 13.60 17.32 9.54
N GLN A 445 13.36 16.01 9.39
CA GLN A 445 13.03 15.39 8.10
C GLN A 445 11.57 15.61 7.67
N CYS A 446 10.73 16.16 8.57
CA CYS A 446 9.37 16.59 8.26
C CYS A 446 9.36 17.84 7.37
N ASP A 447 8.29 18.03 6.62
CA ASP A 447 7.98 19.28 5.91
C ASP A 447 7.17 20.25 6.80
N TYR A 448 6.48 19.69 7.80
CA TYR A 448 5.70 20.45 8.77
C TYR A 448 5.73 19.80 10.16
N ILE A 449 5.93 20.59 11.22
CA ILE A 449 5.85 20.14 12.62
C ILE A 449 4.86 21.02 13.38
N GLY A 450 3.83 20.39 13.93
CA GLY A 450 2.73 21.03 14.65
C GLY A 450 2.75 20.75 16.15
N PHE A 451 2.32 21.74 16.91
CA PHE A 451 2.13 21.67 18.36
C PHE A 451 0.79 22.28 18.76
N HIS A 452 0.36 22.09 20.01
CA HIS A 452 -0.91 22.67 20.48
C HIS A 452 -0.88 24.19 20.68
N ILE A 453 0.23 24.73 21.18
CA ILE A 453 0.36 26.15 21.53
C ILE A 453 1.68 26.73 21.02
N PRO A 454 1.73 28.06 20.75
CA PRO A 454 2.93 28.73 20.26
C PRO A 454 4.17 28.55 21.15
N ARG A 455 4.03 28.49 22.48
CA ARG A 455 5.15 28.24 23.39
C ARG A 455 5.88 26.93 23.10
N TYR A 456 5.17 25.87 22.71
CA TYR A 456 5.79 24.59 22.39
C TYR A 456 6.59 24.63 21.09
N VAL A 457 6.17 25.50 20.14
CA VAL A 457 6.95 25.78 18.93
C VAL A 457 8.29 26.42 19.30
N GLU A 458 8.28 27.42 20.18
CA GLU A 458 9.51 28.09 20.60
C GLU A 458 10.40 27.19 21.47
N ASN A 459 9.82 26.36 22.34
CA ASN A 459 10.58 25.35 23.07
C ASN A 459 11.30 24.36 22.12
N PHE A 460 10.60 23.88 21.08
CA PHE A 460 11.21 23.07 20.04
C PHE A 460 12.34 23.81 19.33
N MET A 461 12.15 25.09 19.00
CA MET A 461 13.19 25.91 18.38
C MET A 461 14.43 26.08 19.25
N ASP A 462 14.28 26.22 20.56
CA ASP A 462 15.40 26.35 21.48
C ASP A 462 16.19 25.03 21.61
N VAL A 463 15.49 23.89 21.55
CA VAL A 463 16.14 22.57 21.43
C VAL A 463 16.88 22.44 20.10
N VAL A 464 16.26 22.83 18.98
CA VAL A 464 16.93 22.77 17.66
C VAL A 464 18.21 23.61 17.69
N ARG A 465 18.15 24.83 18.23
CA ARG A 465 19.33 25.71 18.36
C ARG A 465 20.42 25.12 19.24
N SER A 466 20.09 24.32 20.25
CA SER A 466 21.09 23.66 21.10
C SER A 466 21.77 22.47 20.41
N GLN A 467 21.17 21.92 19.35
CA GLN A 467 21.72 20.76 18.63
C GLN A 467 22.45 21.13 17.34
N LEU A 468 22.00 22.14 16.60
CA LEU A 468 22.59 22.52 15.32
C LEU A 468 22.32 23.99 14.93
N PRO A 469 23.16 24.58 14.07
CA PRO A 469 22.87 25.88 13.47
C PRO A 469 21.57 25.85 12.67
N VAL A 470 20.69 26.81 12.91
CA VAL A 470 19.40 26.95 12.23
C VAL A 470 19.20 28.40 11.80
N LYS A 471 18.75 28.59 10.56
CA LYS A 471 18.37 29.91 10.04
C LYS A 471 16.86 30.06 10.12
N VAL A 472 16.38 31.03 10.90
CA VAL A 472 14.96 31.39 10.93
C VAL A 472 14.64 32.19 9.67
N LEU A 473 13.63 31.76 8.92
CA LEU A 473 13.14 32.46 7.73
C LEU A 473 11.91 33.31 8.01
N LYS A 474 11.02 32.82 8.88
CA LYS A 474 9.76 33.50 9.18
C LYS A 474 9.37 33.35 10.65
N ARG A 475 8.89 34.46 11.23
CA ARG A 475 8.16 34.51 12.49
C ARG A 475 6.82 35.19 12.24
N GLU A 476 5.81 34.85 13.02
CA GLU A 476 4.47 35.44 12.95
C GLU A 476 3.98 35.81 14.36
N ASN A 477 3.13 36.83 14.43
CA ASN A 477 2.44 37.18 15.67
C ASN A 477 1.46 36.07 16.05
N CYS A 478 1.45 35.72 17.33
CA CYS A 478 0.49 34.77 17.86
C CYS A 478 -0.93 35.36 17.86
N THR A 479 -1.95 34.51 17.78
CA THR A 479 -3.35 34.95 17.87
C THR A 479 -3.64 35.56 19.24
N GLU A 480 -4.60 36.49 19.32
CA GLU A 480 -4.89 37.26 20.55
C GLU A 480 -5.05 36.40 21.81
N ARG A 481 -5.66 35.21 21.70
CA ARG A 481 -5.81 34.27 22.83
C ARG A 481 -4.48 33.80 23.45
N PHE A 482 -3.37 33.92 22.73
CA PHE A 482 -2.02 33.56 23.18
C PHE A 482 -1.16 34.80 23.47
N LEU A 483 -1.66 36.01 23.20
CA LEU A 483 -1.06 37.28 23.61
C LEU A 483 -1.41 37.51 25.08
N SER A 484 -0.62 36.95 25.99
CA SER A 484 -0.85 37.13 27.43
C SER A 484 0.42 37.57 28.14
N TYR A 485 0.44 38.84 28.53
CA TYR A 485 1.40 39.35 29.51
C TYR A 485 1.15 38.63 30.85
N SER A 486 2.23 38.23 31.53
CA SER A 486 2.17 37.53 32.84
C SER A 486 1.60 36.09 32.83
N CYS A 487 1.45 35.44 31.66
CA CYS A 487 1.12 34.01 31.58
C CYS A 487 2.39 33.17 31.35
N PRO A 488 2.65 32.09 32.13
CA PRO A 488 3.84 31.25 31.97
C PRO A 488 4.04 30.66 30.57
N LEU A 489 2.95 30.46 29.81
CA LEU A 489 2.96 29.87 28.48
C LEU A 489 2.71 30.89 27.35
N GLY A 490 2.58 32.19 27.67
CA GLY A 490 2.37 33.24 26.67
C GLY A 490 3.62 33.50 25.83
N VAL A 491 3.44 33.75 24.53
CA VAL A 491 4.48 34.28 23.62
C VAL A 491 3.83 35.22 22.61
N GLU A 492 4.49 36.34 22.32
CA GLU A 492 4.00 37.33 21.35
C GLU A 492 4.16 36.86 19.91
N THR A 493 5.27 36.18 19.61
CA THR A 493 5.57 35.65 18.27
C THR A 493 6.04 34.21 18.34
N MET A 494 5.79 33.47 17.26
CA MET A 494 6.35 32.13 17.07
C MET A 494 7.05 32.03 15.73
N THR A 495 8.05 31.16 15.69
CA THR A 495 8.76 30.76 14.47
C THR A 495 7.86 29.87 13.63
N THR A 496 7.68 30.19 12.35
CA THR A 496 6.81 29.42 11.45
C THR A 496 7.57 28.78 10.29
N GLU A 497 8.81 29.21 10.04
CA GLU A 497 9.63 28.67 8.96
C GLU A 497 11.13 28.78 9.26
N ILE A 498 11.85 27.68 9.05
CA ILE A 498 13.29 27.57 9.27
C ILE A 498 14.00 26.84 8.13
N ILE A 499 15.31 27.06 8.03
CA ILE A 499 16.24 26.18 7.31
C ILE A 499 17.16 25.51 8.33
N ALA A 500 17.16 24.18 8.33
CA ALA A 500 18.08 23.34 9.12
C ALA A 500 18.83 22.39 8.16
N GLY A 501 20.14 22.59 8.02
CA GLY A 501 20.93 21.94 6.97
C GLY A 501 20.42 22.33 5.57
N ALA A 502 20.09 21.32 4.76
CA ALA A 502 19.53 21.51 3.41
C ALA A 502 18.00 21.55 3.36
N ARG A 503 17.30 21.41 4.50
CA ARG A 503 15.84 21.29 4.54
C ARG A 503 15.18 22.57 5.04
N LYS A 504 14.12 22.95 4.34
CA LYS A 504 13.16 23.96 4.78
C LYS A 504 12.05 23.27 5.56
N VAL A 505 11.83 23.66 6.81
CA VAL A 505 10.82 23.07 7.70
C VAL A 505 9.85 24.15 8.14
N ARG A 506 8.54 23.87 8.03
CA ARG A 506 7.49 24.74 8.55
C ARG A 506 7.05 24.29 9.92
N LEU A 507 6.70 25.24 10.77
CA LEU A 507 6.28 25.03 12.14
C LEU A 507 4.94 25.72 12.39
N GLY A 508 4.17 25.25 13.35
CA GLY A 508 3.03 26.03 13.82
C GLY A 508 2.27 25.42 14.97
N ALA A 509 1.35 26.22 15.51
CA ALA A 509 0.53 25.88 16.66
C ALA A 509 -0.94 25.78 16.27
N HIS A 510 -1.57 24.62 16.52
CA HIS A 510 -2.96 24.35 16.17
C HIS A 510 -3.68 23.67 17.33
N PRO A 511 -4.91 24.11 17.67
CA PRO A 511 -5.77 23.30 18.50
C PRO A 511 -6.19 22.07 17.69
N VAL A 512 -5.80 20.86 18.10
CA VAL A 512 -6.47 19.64 17.63
C VAL A 512 -7.78 19.58 18.40
N GLY A 513 -8.81 20.25 17.86
CA GLY A 513 -10.12 20.33 18.48
C GLY A 513 -10.83 18.98 18.48
N VAL A 514 -11.77 18.82 19.40
CA VAL A 514 -12.80 17.76 19.33
C VAL A 514 -13.86 18.21 18.33
N ASN A 515 -14.30 17.32 17.43
CA ASN A 515 -15.43 17.64 16.56
C ASN A 515 -16.65 17.96 17.43
N ALA A 516 -17.15 19.19 17.35
CA ALA A 516 -18.24 19.68 18.20
C ALA A 516 -19.51 18.80 18.12
N LYS A 517 -19.73 18.08 17.01
CA LYS A 517 -20.83 17.11 16.87
C LYS A 517 -20.72 15.90 17.82
N TYR A 518 -19.55 15.64 18.40
CA TYR A 518 -19.32 14.60 19.40
C TYR A 518 -19.48 15.08 20.85
N ILE A 519 -19.60 16.40 21.07
CA ILE A 519 -19.92 16.98 22.37
C ILE A 519 -21.45 17.11 22.38
N LYS A 520 -22.14 16.07 22.87
CA LYS A 520 -23.59 16.08 23.08
C LYS A 520 -23.94 16.73 24.41
#